data_AF-A0A353G658-F1
#
_entry.id   AF-A0A353G658-F1
#
_cell.length_a   1.000
_cell.length_b   1.000
_cell.length_c   1.000
_cell.angle_alpha   90.00
_cell.angle_beta   90.00
_cell.angle_gamma   90.00
#
_symmetry.space_group_name_H-M   'P 1'
#
loop_
_entity.id
_entity.type
_entity.pdbx_description
1 polymer ?
#
loop_
_entity_poly.entity_id
_entity_poly.type
_entity_poly.pdbx_seq_one_letter_code
_entity_poly.pdbx_strand_id
1 'polypeptide(L)'
;MQDFTVSSVEATLAFDQTIEGWMLPAGVMLRTNRQLVPTSTIFLDADRATSVRGRPLKDARLTVDSNHKLIGFSDAVLATDLRLGGVSYPVGKRVKSKDWGFRDKDTDSLIFSPVRGQAAKVDHHPDVPFGRSVLQTMTGNVQAIVSNQEAGILDLDDFTLIQ
;
A
#
# COMPACT_ATOMS: atom_id res chain seq x y z
N MET A 1 32.34 9.36 7.24
CA MET A 1 31.44 10.28 6.53
C MET A 1 31.15 9.62 5.18
N GLN A 2 29.98 9.01 5.01
CA GLN A 2 29.61 8.36 3.74
C GLN A 2 28.64 9.28 3.01
N ASP A 3 29.06 9.78 1.85
CA ASP A 3 28.23 10.53 0.92
C ASP A 3 27.19 9.59 0.31
N PHE A 4 25.95 9.65 0.82
CA PHE A 4 24.82 9.04 0.13
C PHE A 4 24.41 9.94 -1.04
N THR A 5 25.01 9.72 -2.21
CA THR A 5 24.48 10.30 -3.45
C THR A 5 23.20 9.57 -3.80
N VAL A 6 22.05 10.10 -3.35
CA VAL A 6 20.73 9.61 -3.76
C VAL A 6 20.52 10.03 -5.22
N SER A 7 20.82 9.13 -6.15
CA SER A 7 20.46 9.32 -7.56
C SER A 7 19.09 8.71 -7.82
N SER A 8 18.06 9.55 -7.71
CA SER A 8 16.71 9.22 -8.15
C SER A 8 16.42 9.86 -9.51
N VAL A 9 15.78 9.12 -10.40
CA VAL A 9 15.24 9.67 -11.66
C VAL A 9 13.74 9.66 -11.58
N GLU A 10 13.11 10.79 -11.88
CA GLU A 10 11.67 10.94 -11.95
C GLU A 10 11.23 10.98 -13.42
N ALA A 11 10.14 10.30 -13.73
CA ALA A 11 9.56 10.26 -15.07
C ALA A 11 8.03 10.17 -14.96
N THR A 12 7.32 10.69 -15.96
CA THR A 12 5.87 10.50 -16.08
C THR A 12 5.59 9.60 -17.27
N LEU A 13 4.67 8.65 -17.10
CA LEU A 13 4.25 7.79 -18.21
C LEU A 13 3.53 8.61 -19.28
N ALA A 14 4.10 8.64 -20.49
CA ALA A 14 3.51 9.36 -21.62
C ALA A 14 2.29 8.64 -22.22
N PHE A 15 2.19 7.33 -22.03
CA PHE A 15 1.11 6.47 -22.52
C PHE A 15 0.88 5.33 -21.53
N ASP A 16 -0.27 4.68 -21.64
CA ASP A 16 -0.63 3.53 -20.80
C ASP A 16 0.42 2.43 -20.93
N GLN A 17 0.79 1.84 -19.80
CA GLN A 17 1.73 0.73 -19.68
C GLN A 17 1.06 -0.46 -19.02
N THR A 18 1.65 -1.64 -19.17
CA THR A 18 1.20 -2.83 -18.45
C THR A 18 2.33 -3.35 -17.56
N ILE A 19 2.02 -3.61 -16.30
CA ILE A 19 2.91 -4.29 -15.36
C ILE A 19 2.18 -5.54 -14.88
N GLU A 20 2.81 -6.72 -14.92
CA GLU A 20 2.22 -8.01 -14.51
C GLU A 20 0.76 -8.23 -14.98
N GLY A 21 0.43 -7.80 -16.20
CA GLY A 21 -0.90 -7.95 -16.78
C GLY A 21 -1.96 -6.95 -16.30
N TRP A 22 -1.63 -6.00 -15.42
CA TRP A 22 -2.50 -4.90 -15.01
C TRP A 22 -2.03 -3.55 -15.61
N MET A 23 -3.00 -2.69 -15.90
CA MET A 23 -2.77 -1.44 -16.63
C MET A 23 -2.37 -0.32 -15.68
N LEU A 24 -1.28 0.35 -16.04
CA LEU A 24 -0.85 1.62 -15.48
C LEU A 24 -1.20 2.74 -16.46
N PRO A 25 -1.99 3.72 -16.04
CA PRO A 25 -2.38 4.78 -16.94
C PRO A 25 -1.25 5.78 -17.24
N ALA A 26 -1.34 6.42 -18.40
CA ALA A 26 -0.60 7.63 -18.73
C ALA A 26 -0.79 8.70 -17.64
N GLY A 27 0.24 9.51 -17.40
CA GLY A 27 0.25 10.55 -16.37
C GLY A 27 0.72 10.07 -14.99
N VAL A 28 0.86 8.76 -14.78
CA VAL A 28 1.43 8.21 -13.54
C VAL A 28 2.90 8.57 -13.42
N MET A 29 3.29 9.03 -12.23
CA MET A 29 4.68 9.35 -11.92
C MET A 29 5.44 8.11 -11.47
N LEU A 30 6.67 7.99 -11.96
CA LEU A 30 7.64 6.97 -11.66
C LEU A 30 8.85 7.64 -11.02
N ARG A 31 9.36 7.06 -9.93
CA ARG A 31 10.65 7.43 -9.35
C ARG A 31 11.50 6.18 -9.20
N THR A 32 12.58 6.10 -9.96
CA THR A 32 13.54 5.00 -9.85
C THR A 32 14.65 5.37 -8.87
N ASN A 33 14.89 4.50 -7.89
CA ASN A 33 16.03 4.63 -6.97
C ASN A 33 17.18 3.76 -7.48
N ARG A 34 18.30 4.38 -7.88
CA ARG A 34 19.49 3.67 -8.41
C ARG A 34 20.47 3.23 -7.32
N GLN A 35 19.97 2.64 -6.25
CA GLN A 35 20.82 1.95 -5.26
C GLN A 35 21.16 0.51 -5.72
N LEU A 36 21.92 -0.22 -4.92
CA LEU A 36 22.47 -1.58 -5.19
C LEU A 36 21.46 -2.59 -5.77
N VAL A 37 20.16 -2.42 -5.48
CA VAL A 37 19.07 -3.12 -6.17
C VAL A 37 18.11 -2.07 -6.73
N PRO A 38 18.05 -1.90 -8.07
CA PRO A 38 17.20 -0.89 -8.66
C PRO A 38 15.73 -1.26 -8.42
N THR A 39 15.03 -0.41 -7.68
CA THR A 39 13.58 -0.47 -7.51
C THR A 39 12.98 0.81 -8.04
N SER A 40 11.77 0.71 -8.60
CA SER A 40 11.00 1.87 -9.01
C SER A 40 9.78 2.01 -8.12
N THR A 41 9.52 3.24 -7.68
CA THR A 41 8.28 3.61 -7.01
C THR A 41 7.34 4.24 -8.03
N ILE A 42 6.12 3.74 -8.11
CA ILE A 42 5.05 4.24 -8.96
C ILE A 42 4.07 4.97 -8.05
N PHE A 43 3.72 6.21 -8.38
CA PHE A 43 2.77 7.02 -7.62
C PHE A 43 1.44 7.06 -8.35
N LEU A 44 0.44 6.40 -7.78
CA LEU A 44 -0.93 6.47 -8.25
C LEU A 44 -1.60 7.73 -7.69
N ASP A 45 -2.37 8.40 -8.52
CA ASP A 45 -3.10 9.61 -8.18
C ASP A 45 -4.32 9.32 -7.26
N ALA A 46 -4.73 10.30 -6.47
CA ALA A 46 -5.85 10.18 -5.54
C ALA A 46 -7.24 10.21 -6.22
N ASP A 47 -7.31 10.78 -7.42
CA ASP A 47 -8.54 10.93 -8.21
C ASP A 47 -8.74 9.80 -9.22
N ARG A 48 -7.74 8.93 -9.40
CA ARG A 48 -7.80 7.82 -10.37
C ARG A 48 -7.60 6.46 -9.73
N ALA A 49 -8.67 5.65 -9.75
CA ALA A 49 -8.61 4.25 -9.35
C ALA A 49 -7.82 3.42 -10.38
N THR A 50 -6.90 2.58 -9.88
CA THR A 50 -6.11 1.64 -10.67
C THR A 50 -6.25 0.25 -10.06
N SER A 51 -6.46 -0.77 -10.89
CA SER A 51 -6.54 -2.15 -10.42
C SER A 51 -5.14 -2.71 -10.20
N VAL A 52 -4.77 -2.96 -8.94
CA VAL A 52 -3.48 -3.54 -8.56
C VAL A 52 -3.74 -4.90 -7.94
N ARG A 53 -3.24 -5.98 -8.57
CA ARG A 53 -3.53 -7.37 -8.18
C ARG A 53 -5.03 -7.64 -7.94
N GLY A 54 -5.89 -7.11 -8.81
CA GLY A 54 -7.35 -7.26 -8.76
C GLY A 54 -8.07 -6.38 -7.74
N ARG A 55 -7.38 -5.38 -7.16
CA ARG A 55 -7.94 -4.49 -6.13
C ARG A 55 -7.95 -3.05 -6.65
N PRO A 56 -9.08 -2.33 -6.54
CA PRO A 56 -9.16 -0.95 -6.98
C PRO A 56 -8.51 -0.03 -5.93
N LEU A 57 -7.29 0.42 -6.22
CA LEU A 57 -6.49 1.30 -5.35
C LEU A 57 -6.33 2.69 -5.95
N LYS A 58 -6.21 3.71 -5.10
CA LYS A 58 -5.86 5.09 -5.45
C LYS A 58 -4.90 5.68 -4.40
N ASP A 59 -4.27 6.80 -4.69
CA ASP A 59 -3.31 7.48 -3.78
C ASP A 59 -2.19 6.54 -3.28
N ALA A 60 -1.77 5.59 -4.12
CA ALA A 60 -0.90 4.49 -3.71
C ALA A 60 0.54 4.69 -4.17
N ARG A 61 1.48 4.21 -3.38
CA ARG A 61 2.89 4.06 -3.78
C ARG A 61 3.17 2.60 -4.04
N LEU A 62 3.41 2.23 -5.29
CA LEU A 62 3.73 0.85 -5.68
C LEU A 62 5.24 0.71 -5.82
N THR A 63 5.83 -0.31 -5.20
CA THR A 63 7.25 -0.64 -5.36
C THR A 63 7.39 -1.81 -6.32
N VAL A 64 8.11 -1.60 -7.41
CA VAL A 64 8.43 -2.63 -8.41
C VAL A 64 9.93 -2.89 -8.43
N ASP A 65 10.31 -4.15 -8.69
CA ASP A 65 11.70 -4.55 -8.87
C ASP A 65 12.22 -4.19 -10.29
N SER A 66 13.48 -4.53 -10.54
CA SER A 66 14.12 -4.33 -11.85
C SER A 66 13.54 -5.15 -12.99
N ASN A 67 12.75 -6.19 -12.68
CA ASN A 67 12.05 -7.03 -13.65
C ASN A 67 10.60 -6.59 -13.86
N HIS A 68 10.23 -5.40 -13.37
CA HIS A 68 8.86 -4.89 -13.38
C HIS A 68 7.88 -5.80 -12.63
N LYS A 69 8.34 -6.52 -11.61
CA LYS A 69 7.48 -7.29 -10.72
C LYS A 69 7.07 -6.44 -9.53
N LEU A 70 5.78 -6.44 -9.20
CA LEU A 70 5.29 -5.72 -8.03
C LEU A 70 5.82 -6.41 -6.76
N ILE A 71 6.68 -5.70 -6.04
CA ILE A 71 7.16 -6.12 -4.72
C ILE A 71 6.07 -5.85 -3.69
N GLY A 72 5.49 -4.65 -3.69
CA GLY A 72 4.50 -4.25 -2.72
C GLY A 72 3.90 -2.88 -2.99
N PHE A 73 3.01 -2.42 -2.11
CA PHE A 73 2.45 -1.08 -2.13
C PHE A 73 2.21 -0.52 -0.73
N SER A 74 2.31 0.78 -0.60
CA SER A 74 2.04 1.54 0.63
C SER A 74 1.17 2.75 0.34
N ASP A 75 0.71 3.40 1.42
CA ASP A 75 -0.09 4.63 1.39
C ASP A 75 -1.40 4.52 0.58
N ALA A 76 -1.76 3.32 0.12
CA ALA A 76 -2.87 3.12 -0.79
C ALA A 76 -4.22 3.25 -0.10
N VAL A 77 -5.19 3.77 -0.85
CA VAL A 77 -6.58 3.91 -0.44
C VAL A 77 -7.46 3.03 -1.32
N LEU A 78 -8.39 2.30 -0.71
CA LEU A 78 -9.41 1.56 -1.47
C LEU A 78 -10.34 2.54 -2.18
N ALA A 79 -10.44 2.40 -3.50
CA ALA A 79 -11.30 3.25 -4.33
C ALA A 79 -12.77 2.80 -4.32
N THR A 80 -13.05 1.57 -3.93
CA THR A 80 -14.42 1.04 -3.74
C THR A 80 -14.47 0.13 -2.52
N ASP A 81 -15.68 -0.20 -2.10
CA ASP A 81 -15.89 -1.25 -1.10
C ASP A 81 -15.24 -2.56 -1.58
N LEU A 82 -14.57 -3.25 -0.66
CA LEU A 82 -13.90 -4.51 -0.89
C LEU A 82 -14.34 -5.51 0.17
N ARG A 83 -14.89 -6.64 -0.27
CA ARG A 83 -15.06 -7.82 0.58
C ARG A 83 -13.92 -8.77 0.32
N LEU A 84 -13.18 -9.10 1.37
CA LEU A 84 -12.05 -10.02 1.30
C LEU A 84 -12.21 -11.10 2.39
N GLY A 85 -12.52 -12.31 1.95
CA GLY A 85 -12.94 -13.39 2.86
C GLY A 85 -14.17 -12.97 3.68
N GLY A 86 -14.07 -13.15 4.99
CA GLY A 86 -15.09 -12.73 5.97
C GLY A 86 -14.95 -11.27 6.44
N VAL A 87 -14.24 -10.40 5.72
CA VAL A 87 -14.02 -9.01 6.15
C VAL A 87 -14.50 -8.05 5.09
N SER A 88 -15.26 -7.03 5.51
CA SER A 88 -15.77 -5.98 4.62
C SER A 88 -15.09 -4.66 4.93
N TYR A 89 -14.47 -4.09 3.89
CA TYR A 89 -13.77 -2.82 3.93
C TYR A 89 -14.55 -1.81 3.09
N PRO A 90 -15.06 -0.72 3.67
CA PRO A 90 -15.65 0.35 2.86
C PRO A 90 -14.59 1.08 2.04
N VAL A 91 -15.03 1.82 1.04
CA VAL A 91 -14.21 2.79 0.29
C VAL A 91 -13.49 3.76 1.24
N GLY A 92 -12.29 4.21 0.85
CA GLY A 92 -11.50 5.17 1.61
C GLY A 92 -10.60 4.55 2.69
N LYS A 93 -10.60 3.22 2.84
CA LYS A 93 -9.71 2.52 3.78
C LYS A 93 -8.26 2.51 3.31
N ARG A 94 -7.33 2.72 4.25
CA ARG A 94 -5.89 2.59 4.00
C ARG A 94 -5.48 1.12 3.96
N VAL A 95 -4.74 0.77 2.93
CA VAL A 95 -4.26 -0.60 2.67
C VAL A 95 -2.80 -0.54 2.31
N LYS A 96 -2.03 -1.51 2.80
CA LYS A 96 -0.66 -1.72 2.35
C LYS A 96 -0.33 -3.20 2.24
N SER A 97 0.67 -3.53 1.42
CA SER A 97 1.30 -4.85 1.46
C SER A 97 2.20 -4.97 2.68
N LYS A 98 2.35 -6.20 3.19
CA LYS A 98 3.19 -6.49 4.36
C LYS A 98 4.68 -6.17 4.17
N ASP A 99 5.19 -6.13 2.94
CA ASP A 99 6.63 -5.94 2.66
C ASP A 99 7.24 -4.61 3.14
N TRP A 100 6.43 -3.60 3.50
CA TRP A 100 6.95 -2.34 4.02
C TRP A 100 7.00 -2.33 5.56
N GLY A 101 8.15 -2.76 6.10
CA GLY A 101 8.53 -2.57 7.51
C GLY A 101 8.38 -3.79 8.44
N PHE A 102 7.88 -4.92 7.95
CA PHE A 102 7.79 -6.16 8.74
C PHE A 102 9.07 -7.01 8.60
N ARG A 103 9.51 -7.66 9.69
CA ARG A 103 10.75 -8.45 9.74
C ARG A 103 10.73 -9.68 8.81
N ASP A 104 9.55 -10.13 8.40
CA ASP A 104 9.34 -11.25 7.50
C ASP A 104 8.75 -10.79 6.15
N LYS A 105 9.51 -11.02 5.07
CA LYS A 105 9.10 -10.78 3.68
C LYS A 105 8.06 -11.83 3.28
N ASP A 106 6.80 -11.49 3.45
CA ASP A 106 5.68 -12.31 3.01
C ASP A 106 4.79 -11.44 2.10
N THR A 107 5.02 -11.60 0.80
CA THR A 107 4.37 -10.88 -0.30
C THR A 107 2.91 -11.26 -0.48
N ASP A 108 2.44 -12.30 0.23
CA ASP A 108 1.11 -12.88 0.10
C ASP A 108 0.15 -12.39 1.18
N SER A 109 0.56 -11.38 1.94
CA SER A 109 -0.22 -10.79 3.01
C SER A 109 -0.41 -9.28 2.85
N LEU A 110 -1.59 -8.82 3.25
CA LEU A 110 -2.08 -7.46 3.24
C LEU A 110 -2.34 -6.99 4.66
N ILE A 111 -2.07 -5.71 4.88
CA ILE A 111 -2.35 -5.02 6.13
C ILE A 111 -3.42 -3.97 5.83
N PHE A 112 -4.56 -4.08 6.49
CA PHE A 112 -5.66 -3.13 6.40
C PHE A 112 -5.77 -2.33 7.69
N SER A 113 -5.67 -1.01 7.59
CA SER A 113 -5.79 -0.12 8.75
C SER A 113 -7.03 0.77 8.60
N PRO A 114 -7.97 0.75 9.56
CA PRO A 114 -9.06 1.72 9.61
C PRO A 114 -8.50 3.14 9.76
N VAL A 115 -9.07 4.09 9.03
CA VAL A 115 -8.84 5.53 9.25
C VAL A 115 -9.65 6.03 10.47
N ARG A 116 -9.28 7.18 11.04
CA ARG A 116 -9.99 7.77 12.18
C ARG A 116 -11.49 7.91 11.89
N GLY A 117 -12.33 7.63 12.89
CA GLY A 117 -13.79 7.70 12.76
C GLY A 117 -14.44 6.51 12.06
N GLN A 118 -13.68 5.48 11.69
CA GLN A 118 -14.24 4.25 11.12
C GLN A 118 -13.65 2.99 11.75
N ALA A 119 -14.40 1.89 11.72
CA ALA A 119 -13.93 0.55 12.08
C ALA A 119 -13.89 -0.36 10.84
N ALA A 120 -13.13 -1.46 10.90
CA ALA A 120 -13.24 -2.57 9.96
C ALA A 120 -14.09 -3.68 10.58
N LYS A 121 -15.01 -4.24 9.78
CA LYS A 121 -15.94 -5.28 10.21
C LYS A 121 -15.40 -6.64 9.83
N VAL A 122 -15.04 -7.42 10.83
CA VAL A 122 -14.48 -8.77 10.68
C VAL A 122 -15.54 -9.77 11.15
N ASP A 123 -15.95 -10.68 10.28
CA ASP A 123 -16.94 -11.71 10.61
C ASP A 123 -16.48 -12.51 11.84
N HIS A 124 -17.39 -12.70 12.81
CA HIS A 124 -17.14 -13.42 14.06
C HIS A 124 -16.08 -12.82 15.00
N HIS A 125 -15.62 -11.59 14.75
CA HIS A 125 -14.70 -10.86 15.61
C HIS A 125 -15.27 -9.49 16.00
N PRO A 126 -14.80 -8.88 17.12
CA PRO A 126 -15.08 -7.48 17.40
C PRO A 126 -14.60 -6.56 16.27
N ASP A 127 -15.35 -5.48 16.04
CA ASP A 127 -14.97 -4.42 15.12
C ASP A 127 -13.55 -3.93 15.43
N VAL A 128 -12.73 -3.79 14.39
CA VAL A 128 -11.34 -3.34 14.51
C VAL A 128 -11.30 -1.83 14.41
N PRO A 129 -10.98 -1.10 15.51
CA PRO A 129 -10.97 0.35 15.52
C PRO A 129 -9.69 0.92 14.90
N PHE A 130 -9.68 2.23 14.70
CA PHE A 130 -8.44 3.00 14.44
C PHE A 130 -7.35 2.68 15.48
N GLY A 131 -6.08 2.69 15.05
CA GLY A 131 -4.93 2.30 15.86
C GLY A 131 -4.62 0.80 15.85
N ARG A 132 -5.49 -0.01 15.23
CA ARG A 132 -5.27 -1.44 14.98
C ARG A 132 -5.34 -1.74 13.48
N SER A 133 -4.66 -2.80 13.07
CA SER A 133 -4.61 -3.26 11.69
C SER A 133 -4.93 -4.74 11.59
N VAL A 134 -5.65 -5.11 10.53
CA VAL A 134 -5.95 -6.51 10.20
C VAL A 134 -4.88 -7.01 9.23
N LEU A 135 -4.13 -8.02 9.65
CA LEU A 135 -3.24 -8.78 8.79
C LEU A 135 -4.04 -9.92 8.14
N GLN A 136 -4.13 -9.92 6.82
CA GLN A 136 -4.83 -10.95 6.07
C GLN A 136 -3.98 -11.45 4.91
N THR A 137 -4.16 -12.70 4.55
CA THR A 137 -3.66 -13.22 3.27
C THR A 137 -4.37 -12.57 2.09
N MET A 138 -3.77 -12.66 0.89
CA MET A 138 -4.38 -12.21 -0.37
C MET A 138 -5.72 -12.90 -0.67
N THR A 139 -5.97 -14.10 -0.12
CA THR A 139 -7.21 -14.86 -0.25
C THR A 139 -8.24 -14.53 0.84
N GLY A 140 -7.89 -13.69 1.81
CA GLY A 140 -8.80 -13.15 2.82
C GLY A 140 -8.88 -13.90 4.15
N ASN A 141 -7.98 -14.85 4.39
CA ASN A 141 -7.81 -15.41 5.73
C ASN A 141 -7.17 -14.38 6.65
N VAL A 142 -7.84 -14.02 7.74
CA VAL A 142 -7.27 -13.20 8.81
C VAL A 142 -6.19 -14.00 9.53
N GLN A 143 -4.96 -13.49 9.51
CA GLN A 143 -3.83 -14.09 10.21
C GLN A 143 -3.68 -13.52 11.63
N ALA A 144 -3.86 -12.20 11.78
CA ALA A 144 -3.72 -11.51 13.05
C ALA A 144 -4.40 -10.13 13.04
N ILE A 145 -4.67 -9.59 14.24
CA ILE A 145 -5.05 -8.18 14.43
C ILE A 145 -3.99 -7.53 15.33
N VAL A 146 -3.15 -6.68 14.75
CA VAL A 146 -1.99 -6.06 15.42
C VAL A 146 -2.24 -4.55 15.64
N SER A 147 -1.39 -3.88 16.42
CA SER A 147 -1.39 -2.42 16.49
C SER A 147 -0.89 -1.79 15.18
N ASN A 148 -1.25 -0.54 14.90
CA ASN A 148 -0.69 0.22 13.76
C ASN A 148 0.84 0.31 13.84
N GLN A 149 1.39 0.47 15.04
CA GLN A 149 2.83 0.51 15.25
C GLN A 149 3.52 -0.80 14.85
N GLU A 150 3.02 -1.94 15.33
CA GLU A 150 3.52 -3.26 14.93
C GLU A 150 3.34 -3.47 13.42
N ALA A 151 2.22 -3.00 12.87
CA ALA A 151 1.94 -3.00 11.45
C ALA A 151 2.88 -2.11 10.64
N GLY A 152 3.70 -1.23 11.25
CA GLY A 152 4.49 -0.23 10.55
C GLY A 152 3.63 0.82 9.83
N ILE A 153 2.41 1.07 10.34
CA ILE A 153 1.54 2.16 9.93
C ILE A 153 1.91 3.36 10.79
N LEU A 154 2.46 4.40 10.16
CA LEU A 154 2.72 5.67 10.80
C LEU A 154 1.52 6.59 10.57
N ASP A 155 0.83 6.95 11.65
CA ASP A 155 -0.18 7.99 11.61
C ASP A 155 0.52 9.35 11.68
N LEU A 156 0.82 9.92 10.50
CA LEU A 156 1.54 11.19 10.37
C LEU A 156 0.74 12.43 10.83
N ASP A 157 -0.53 12.26 11.21
CA ASP A 157 -1.34 13.34 11.80
C ASP A 157 -0.87 13.73 13.22
N ASP A 158 0.04 12.98 13.85
CA ASP A 158 0.63 13.32 15.16
C ASP A 158 1.97 14.06 15.06
N PHE A 159 2.44 14.44 13.85
CA PHE A 159 3.43 15.52 13.75
C PHE A 159 2.75 16.85 14.04
N THR A 160 2.48 17.09 15.31
CA THR A 160 2.41 18.47 15.80
C THR A 160 3.79 19.03 15.48
N LEU A 161 3.88 19.89 14.47
CA LEU A 161 5.00 20.80 14.26
C LEU A 161 5.18 21.53 15.59
N ILE A 162 6.11 21.06 16.42
CA ILE A 162 6.64 21.85 17.51
C ILE A 162 7.43 22.94 16.80
N GLN A 163 6.80 24.10 16.61
CA GLN A 163 7.48 25.34 16.23
C GLN A 163 8.37 25.81 17.37
#